data_AF-A0A1Y0IJ19-F1
#
_entry.id   AF-A0A1Y0IJ19-F1
#
_cell.length_a   1.000
_cell.length_b   1.000
_cell.length_c   1.000
_cell.angle_alpha   90.00
_cell.angle_beta   90.00
_cell.angle_gamma   90.00
#
_symmetry.space_group_name_H-M   'P 1'
#
loop_
_entity.id
_entity.type
_entity.pdbx_description
1 polymer ?
#
loop_
_entity_poly.entity_id
_entity_poly.type
_entity_poly.pdbx_seq_one_letter_code
_entity_poly.pdbx_strand_id
1 'polypeptide(L)'
;MGFFDKIKGIFGADKKESEERTLANLKVGDIVSCDLTDYEVAGITIYRGGPRQRIGYLLNDAGRKCFLLVESQEIIRSYLYETIQARLENPDAVNYEMIYDGVSYYEKVRGESNVNTVGTSAFNTVDPVYWWMHVADSGQAMLIEWQNGETIFRIGTQVKPEHITIYAAS
;
A
#
# COMPACT_ATOMS: atom_id res chain seq x y z
N MET A 1 -13.88 58.63 2.25
CA MET A 1 -13.20 57.41 2.73
C MET A 1 -14.16 56.25 2.54
N GLY A 2 -13.96 55.47 1.47
CA GLY A 2 -14.92 54.46 1.02
C GLY A 2 -14.56 53.07 1.54
N PHE A 3 -15.55 52.37 2.09
CA PHE A 3 -15.50 51.01 2.62
C PHE A 3 -15.33 49.91 1.54
N PHE A 4 -14.70 50.22 0.40
CA PHE A 4 -14.57 49.31 -0.74
C PHE A 4 -13.13 48.92 -1.09
N ASP A 5 -12.11 49.53 -0.46
CA ASP A 5 -10.70 49.20 -0.73
C ASP A 5 -10.16 47.99 0.07
N LYS A 6 -10.96 47.40 0.97
CA LYS A 6 -10.53 46.27 1.82
C LYS A 6 -10.94 44.88 1.34
N ILE A 7 -11.66 44.75 0.22
CA ILE A 7 -12.14 43.44 -0.28
C ILE A 7 -11.30 42.92 -1.46
N LYS A 8 -10.38 43.71 -2.01
CA LYS A 8 -9.47 43.24 -3.08
C LYS A 8 -8.27 42.39 -2.61
N GLY A 9 -8.16 42.11 -1.31
CA GLY A 9 -7.04 41.35 -0.73
C GLY A 9 -7.26 39.85 -0.52
N ILE A 10 -8.46 39.31 -0.79
CA ILE A 10 -8.83 37.90 -0.46
C ILE A 10 -8.87 37.00 -1.71
N PHE A 11 -8.25 37.42 -2.82
CA PHE A 11 -8.03 36.56 -3.99
C PHE A 11 -6.53 36.36 -4.28
N GLY A 12 -5.73 36.33 -3.22
CA GLY A 12 -4.49 35.57 -3.23
C GLY A 12 -4.86 34.10 -3.14
N ALA A 13 -5.14 33.46 -4.29
CA ALA A 13 -5.02 32.03 -4.36
C ALA A 13 -3.57 31.72 -3.99
N ASP A 14 -3.35 31.31 -2.74
CA ASP A 14 -2.18 30.52 -2.38
C ASP A 14 -2.18 29.39 -3.40
N LYS A 15 -1.29 29.52 -4.39
CA LYS A 15 -0.88 28.42 -5.24
C LYS A 15 -0.26 27.46 -4.25
N LYS A 16 -1.09 26.59 -3.67
CA LYS A 16 -0.67 25.55 -2.75
C LYS A 16 0.45 24.85 -3.49
N GLU A 17 1.69 25.06 -3.06
CA GLU A 17 2.83 24.39 -3.65
C GLU A 17 2.44 22.92 -3.67
N SER A 18 2.32 22.38 -4.89
CA SER A 18 1.91 21.00 -5.07
C SER A 18 3.02 20.19 -4.43
N GLU A 19 2.78 19.73 -3.20
CA GLU A 19 3.71 18.87 -2.48
C GLU A 19 4.14 17.74 -3.42
N GLU A 20 5.46 17.60 -3.60
CA GLU A 20 6.04 16.58 -4.47
C GLU A 20 5.55 15.20 -4.03
N ARG A 21 5.08 14.41 -4.99
CA ARG A 21 4.60 13.05 -4.71
C ARG A 21 5.79 12.12 -4.51
N THR A 22 5.71 11.36 -3.44
CA THR A 22 6.66 10.34 -3.00
C THR A 22 5.89 9.07 -2.68
N LEU A 23 6.59 7.95 -2.52
CA LEU A 23 6.01 6.68 -2.07
C LEU A 23 5.35 6.74 -0.68
N ALA A 24 5.55 7.83 0.09
CA ALA A 24 4.94 8.02 1.39
C ALA A 24 3.66 8.87 1.36
N ASN A 25 3.37 9.59 0.26
CA ASN A 25 2.26 10.55 0.19
C ASN A 25 1.46 10.47 -1.12
N LEU A 26 1.53 9.34 -1.85
CA LEU A 26 0.66 9.06 -3.00
C LEU A 26 -0.83 9.21 -2.63
N LYS A 27 -1.62 9.60 -3.63
CA LYS A 27 -3.08 9.78 -3.55
C LYS A 27 -3.79 8.91 -4.57
N VAL A 28 -5.06 8.64 -4.30
CA VAL A 28 -5.93 7.99 -5.29
C VAL A 28 -5.96 8.84 -6.57
N GLY A 29 -5.79 8.19 -7.72
CA GLY A 29 -5.66 8.81 -9.04
C GLY A 29 -4.22 9.09 -9.48
N ASP A 30 -3.25 9.13 -8.57
CA ASP A 30 -1.84 9.23 -8.98
C ASP A 30 -1.45 7.99 -9.82
N ILE A 31 -0.50 8.16 -10.75
CA ILE A 31 0.04 7.06 -11.55
C ILE A 31 1.40 6.64 -11.00
N VAL A 32 1.58 5.35 -10.81
CA VAL A 32 2.83 4.71 -10.44
C VAL A 32 3.30 3.87 -11.61
N SER A 33 4.47 4.20 -12.16
CA SER A 33 5.08 3.43 -13.24
C SER A 33 6.20 2.55 -12.69
N CYS A 34 6.13 1.26 -12.97
CA CYS A 34 7.12 0.25 -12.58
C CYS A 34 7.29 -0.76 -13.71
N ASP A 35 8.54 -1.07 -14.09
CA ASP A 35 8.88 -2.04 -15.15
C ASP A 35 8.05 -1.87 -16.45
N LEU A 36 7.94 -0.61 -16.92
CA LEU A 36 7.18 -0.21 -18.13
C LEU A 36 5.67 -0.41 -18.05
N THR A 37 5.12 -0.68 -16.86
CA THR A 37 3.69 -0.76 -16.62
C THR A 37 3.24 0.42 -15.78
N ASP A 38 2.19 1.09 -16.24
CA ASP A 38 1.60 2.24 -15.55
C ASP A 38 0.36 1.78 -14.78
N TYR A 39 0.34 2.08 -13.49
CA TYR A 39 -0.75 1.73 -12.59
C TYR A 39 -1.40 2.97 -12.02
N GLU A 40 -2.73 3.04 -12.05
CA GLU A 40 -3.48 4.03 -11.30
C GLU A 40 -3.62 3.59 -9.83
N VAL A 41 -3.37 4.50 -8.89
CA VAL A 41 -3.66 4.26 -7.47
C VAL A 41 -5.18 4.30 -7.27
N ALA A 42 -5.79 3.13 -7.11
CA ALA A 42 -7.23 2.98 -6.90
C ALA A 42 -7.63 3.03 -5.42
N GLY A 43 -6.67 2.84 -4.51
CA GLY A 43 -6.93 2.79 -3.08
C GLY A 43 -5.68 2.82 -2.22
N ILE A 44 -5.85 3.21 -0.97
CA ILE A 44 -4.77 3.40 0.00
C ILE A 44 -5.19 2.77 1.32
N THR A 45 -4.30 2.00 1.93
CA THR A 45 -4.44 1.43 3.27
C THR A 45 -3.25 1.87 4.12
N ILE A 46 -3.51 2.64 5.18
CA ILE A 46 -2.50 3.15 6.10
C ILE A 46 -2.56 2.31 7.38
N TYR A 47 -1.50 1.55 7.64
CA TYR A 47 -1.40 0.68 8.82
C TYR A 47 -0.85 1.48 10.00
N ARG A 48 -1.49 1.35 11.16
CA ARG A 48 -1.15 2.06 12.40
C ARG A 48 -0.83 1.11 13.55
N GLY A 49 -0.02 1.60 14.48
CA GLY A 49 0.29 0.92 15.73
C GLY A 49 1.52 0.00 15.67
N GLY A 50 2.10 -0.20 14.48
CA GLY A 50 3.35 -0.93 14.31
C GLY A 50 4.60 -0.06 14.50
N PRO A 51 5.79 -0.68 14.65
CA PRO A 51 7.06 0.03 14.76
C PRO A 51 7.51 0.71 13.46
N ARG A 52 6.88 0.36 12.33
CA ARG A 52 7.14 0.87 10.98
C ARG A 52 5.91 1.57 10.45
N GLN A 53 6.12 2.68 9.74
CA GLN A 53 5.05 3.23 8.91
C GLN A 53 4.88 2.31 7.70
N ARG A 54 3.67 1.80 7.49
CA ARG A 54 3.34 1.02 6.29
C ARG A 54 2.14 1.61 5.58
N ILE A 55 2.25 1.70 4.28
CA ILE A 55 1.18 2.15 3.40
C ILE A 55 1.06 1.13 2.26
N GLY A 56 -0.13 0.58 2.10
CA GLY A 56 -0.50 -0.27 0.99
C GLY A 56 -1.23 0.55 -0.07
N TYR A 57 -0.81 0.44 -1.31
CA TYR A 57 -1.48 1.04 -2.46
C TYR A 57 -2.11 -0.04 -3.31
N LEU A 58 -3.43 -0.01 -3.46
CA LEU A 58 -4.12 -0.82 -4.44
C LEU A 58 -3.92 -0.15 -5.81
N LEU A 59 -3.25 -0.88 -6.69
CA LEU A 59 -2.88 -0.44 -8.03
C LEU A 59 -3.80 -1.10 -9.05
N ASN A 60 -4.19 -0.35 -10.08
CA ASN A 60 -5.04 -0.83 -11.16
C ASN A 60 -4.42 -0.52 -12.53
N ASP A 61 -4.25 -1.55 -13.35
CA ASP A 61 -3.86 -1.46 -14.75
C ASP A 61 -4.91 -2.18 -15.59
N ALA A 62 -5.80 -1.43 -16.24
CA ALA A 62 -6.85 -1.96 -17.12
C ALA A 62 -7.65 -3.16 -16.54
N GLY A 63 -7.86 -3.19 -15.21
CA GLY A 63 -8.56 -4.25 -14.49
C GLY A 63 -7.65 -5.29 -13.81
N ARG A 64 -6.35 -5.33 -14.11
CA ARG A 64 -5.35 -6.07 -13.36
C ARG A 64 -5.04 -5.31 -12.07
N LYS A 65 -5.32 -5.95 -10.93
CA LYS A 65 -5.06 -5.37 -9.61
C LYS A 65 -3.73 -5.86 -9.05
N CYS A 66 -2.86 -4.93 -8.70
CA CYS A 66 -1.63 -5.19 -7.97
C CYS A 66 -1.67 -4.45 -6.63
N PHE A 67 -0.74 -4.77 -5.74
CA PHE A 67 -0.65 -4.12 -4.44
C PHE A 67 0.79 -3.74 -4.14
N LEU A 68 1.04 -2.44 -4.00
CA LEU A 68 2.35 -1.92 -3.64
C LEU A 68 2.37 -1.63 -2.14
N LEU A 69 3.13 -2.43 -1.38
CA LEU A 69 3.38 -2.18 0.04
C LEU A 69 4.65 -1.36 0.19
N VAL A 70 4.54 -0.19 0.81
CA VAL A 70 5.66 0.68 1.16
C VAL A 70 5.84 0.66 2.67
N GLU A 71 7.04 0.33 3.13
CA GLU A 71 7.46 0.42 4.53
C GLU A 71 8.52 1.53 4.67
N SER A 72 8.30 2.44 5.62
CA SER A 72 9.22 3.52 5.94
C SER A 72 9.71 3.44 7.38
N GLN A 73 11.03 3.48 7.54
CA GLN A 73 11.78 3.68 8.79
C GLN A 73 13.03 4.52 8.47
N GLU A 74 14.24 3.96 8.57
CA GLU A 74 15.49 4.62 8.13
C GLU A 74 15.66 4.57 6.61
N ILE A 75 15.16 3.51 5.99
CA ILE A 75 15.14 3.32 4.54
C ILE A 75 13.72 2.97 4.08
N ILE A 76 13.37 3.41 2.87
CA ILE A 76 12.12 3.04 2.22
C ILE A 76 12.29 1.66 1.58
N ARG A 77 11.39 0.74 1.90
CA ARG A 77 11.28 -0.56 1.24
C ARG A 77 9.93 -0.65 0.55
N SER A 78 9.92 -1.15 -0.68
CA SER A 78 8.71 -1.36 -1.45
C SER A 78 8.63 -2.79 -1.97
N TYR A 79 7.43 -3.35 -1.96
CA TYR A 79 7.14 -4.67 -2.53
C TYR A 79 5.92 -4.56 -3.43
N LEU A 80 6.03 -5.05 -4.65
CA LEU A 80 4.92 -5.14 -5.58
C LEU A 80 4.38 -6.57 -5.57
N TYR A 81 3.10 -6.70 -5.25
CA TYR A 81 2.42 -7.96 -5.06
C TYR A 81 1.27 -8.15 -6.04
N GLU A 82 1.01 -9.41 -6.36
CA GLU A 82 -0.23 -9.88 -6.96
C GLU A 82 -1.04 -10.68 -5.94
N THR A 83 -2.37 -10.52 -5.98
CA THR A 83 -3.28 -11.32 -5.16
C THR A 83 -3.45 -12.70 -5.76
N ILE A 84 -3.22 -13.74 -4.95
CA ILE A 84 -3.43 -15.13 -5.35
C ILE A 84 -4.75 -15.67 -4.79
N GLN A 85 -5.34 -16.64 -5.48
CA GLN A 85 -6.57 -17.30 -5.01
C GLN A 85 -6.20 -18.39 -3.99
N ALA A 86 -6.10 -17.98 -2.73
CA ALA A 86 -5.93 -18.88 -1.60
C ALA A 86 -6.84 -18.43 -0.45
N ARG A 87 -7.20 -19.36 0.42
CA ARG A 87 -8.04 -19.10 1.60
C ARG A 87 -7.53 -19.92 2.78
N LEU A 88 -7.64 -19.34 3.97
CA LEU A 88 -7.50 -20.06 5.23
C LEU A 88 -8.85 -20.08 5.92
N GLU A 89 -9.11 -21.17 6.65
CA GLU A 89 -10.30 -21.29 7.49
C GLU A 89 -10.17 -20.49 8.79
N ASN A 90 -8.93 -20.30 9.27
CA ASN A 90 -8.60 -19.58 10.50
C ASN A 90 -7.20 -18.93 10.36
N PRO A 91 -6.96 -17.69 10.86
CA PRO A 91 -5.61 -17.11 10.94
C PRO A 91 -4.58 -17.98 11.68
N ASP A 92 -4.99 -18.84 12.61
CA ASP A 92 -4.06 -19.76 13.31
C ASP A 92 -3.43 -20.80 12.36
N ALA A 93 -3.96 -20.97 11.15
CA ALA A 93 -3.38 -21.85 10.13
C ALA A 93 -2.13 -21.25 9.46
N VAL A 94 -1.78 -19.98 9.73
CA VAL A 94 -0.54 -19.38 9.23
C VAL A 94 0.66 -19.91 10.02
N ASN A 95 1.42 -20.81 9.38
CA ASN A 95 2.59 -21.45 9.96
C ASN A 95 3.87 -20.66 9.70
N TYR A 96 4.96 -21.05 10.39
CA TYR A 96 6.29 -20.48 10.14
C TYR A 96 6.76 -20.71 8.70
N GLU A 97 6.51 -21.89 8.14
CA GLU A 97 6.75 -22.20 6.73
C GLU A 97 5.42 -22.30 6.00
N MET A 98 5.30 -21.59 4.87
CA MET A 98 4.19 -21.65 3.95
C MET A 98 4.69 -22.13 2.60
N ILE A 99 4.04 -23.12 2.00
CA ILE A 99 4.41 -23.66 0.69
C ILE A 99 3.36 -23.27 -0.32
N TYR A 100 3.78 -22.62 -1.41
CA TYR A 100 2.91 -22.26 -2.53
C TYR A 100 3.67 -22.43 -3.84
N ASP A 101 3.03 -23.10 -4.80
CA ASP A 101 3.59 -23.37 -6.13
C ASP A 101 5.01 -23.98 -6.09
N GLY A 102 5.23 -24.92 -5.15
CA GLY A 102 6.52 -25.58 -4.97
C GLY A 102 7.61 -24.72 -4.32
N VAL A 103 7.32 -23.49 -3.90
CA VAL A 103 8.25 -22.58 -3.23
C VAL A 103 7.93 -22.52 -1.74
N SER A 104 8.96 -22.72 -0.90
CA SER A 104 8.88 -22.49 0.55
C SER A 104 9.12 -21.02 0.89
N TYR A 105 8.22 -20.46 1.69
CA TYR A 105 8.30 -19.11 2.24
C TYR A 105 8.40 -19.22 3.76
N TYR A 106 9.42 -18.59 4.34
CA TYR A 106 9.67 -18.62 5.79
C TYR A 106 9.27 -17.30 6.43
N GLU A 107 8.63 -17.36 7.58
CA GLU A 107 8.14 -16.16 8.26
C GLU A 107 9.31 -15.25 8.64
N LYS A 108 9.15 -13.98 8.25
CA LYS A 108 10.09 -12.91 8.57
C LYS A 108 9.56 -12.02 9.67
N VAL A 109 8.27 -11.70 9.62
CA VAL A 109 7.62 -10.83 10.60
C VAL A 109 6.10 -10.99 10.53
N ARG A 110 5.44 -10.86 11.68
CA ARG A 110 3.98 -10.80 11.78
C ARG A 110 3.56 -9.64 12.68
N GLY A 111 2.28 -9.29 12.65
CA GLY A 111 1.74 -8.31 13.59
C GLY A 111 0.27 -8.02 13.37
N GLU A 112 -0.18 -7.03 14.13
CA GLU A 112 -1.55 -6.53 14.14
C GLU A 112 -1.52 -5.02 13.91
N SER A 113 -2.48 -4.49 13.16
CA SER A 113 -2.56 -3.05 12.90
C SER A 113 -4.00 -2.61 12.71
N ASN A 114 -4.35 -1.46 13.29
CA ASN A 114 -5.53 -0.73 12.87
C ASN A 114 -5.25 -0.06 11.53
N VAL A 115 -6.24 0.01 10.65
CA VAL A 115 -6.05 0.58 9.31
C VAL A 115 -6.97 1.76 9.05
N ASN A 116 -6.46 2.72 8.29
CA ASN A 116 -7.25 3.75 7.65
C ASN A 116 -7.24 3.55 6.15
N THR A 117 -8.38 3.74 5.50
CA THR A 117 -8.52 3.45 4.07
C THR A 117 -9.07 4.65 3.31
N VAL A 118 -8.56 4.87 2.10
CA VAL A 118 -9.04 5.89 1.16
C VAL A 118 -9.23 5.24 -0.21
N GLY A 119 -10.35 5.51 -0.87
CA GLY A 119 -10.67 4.87 -2.16
C GLY A 119 -11.06 3.39 -2.00
N THR A 120 -10.67 2.57 -2.96
CA THR A 120 -11.00 1.14 -2.96
C THR A 120 -10.19 0.39 -1.90
N SER A 121 -10.85 -0.39 -1.04
CA SER A 121 -10.19 -1.16 0.01
C SER A 121 -10.86 -2.51 0.21
N ALA A 122 -10.07 -3.51 0.58
CA ALA A 122 -10.56 -4.79 1.07
C ALA A 122 -10.80 -4.80 2.59
N PHE A 123 -10.35 -3.76 3.28
CA PHE A 123 -10.42 -3.64 4.74
C PHE A 123 -11.43 -2.59 5.18
N ASN A 124 -12.07 -2.84 6.32
CA ASN A 124 -12.80 -1.84 7.09
C ASN A 124 -11.86 -1.14 8.09
N THR A 125 -12.28 0.01 8.63
CA THR A 125 -11.47 0.85 9.54
C THR A 125 -11.77 0.64 11.02
N VAL A 126 -12.64 -0.32 11.36
CA VAL A 126 -13.12 -0.58 12.72
C VAL A 126 -12.32 -1.70 13.37
N ASP A 127 -12.11 -2.78 12.63
CA ASP A 127 -11.46 -3.99 13.13
C ASP A 127 -9.96 -4.01 12.80
N PRO A 128 -9.11 -4.62 13.65
CA PRO A 128 -7.70 -4.77 13.36
C PRO A 128 -7.46 -5.73 12.19
N VAL A 129 -6.42 -5.44 11.41
CA VAL A 129 -5.87 -6.35 10.39
C VAL A 129 -4.69 -7.09 10.99
N TYR A 130 -4.74 -8.41 10.95
CA TYR A 130 -3.61 -9.27 11.26
C TYR A 130 -2.85 -9.56 9.98
N TRP A 131 -1.53 -9.52 10.03
CA TRP A 131 -0.70 -9.71 8.84
C TRP A 131 0.57 -10.52 9.16
N TRP A 132 1.01 -11.27 8.15
CA TRP A 132 2.22 -12.07 8.18
C TRP A 132 2.98 -11.87 6.87
N MET A 133 4.28 -11.62 6.98
CA MET A 133 5.18 -11.56 5.85
C MET A 133 6.16 -12.72 5.93
N HIS A 134 6.13 -13.56 4.91
CA HIS A 134 7.07 -14.64 4.69
C HIS A 134 7.93 -14.33 3.47
N VAL A 135 9.16 -14.84 3.45
CA VAL A 135 10.12 -14.61 2.37
C VAL A 135 10.74 -15.96 1.98
N ALA A 136 10.82 -16.21 0.68
CA ALA A 136 11.53 -17.35 0.13
C ALA A 136 13.02 -17.05 -0.04
N ASP A 137 13.84 -18.09 -0.17
CA ASP A 137 15.29 -17.94 -0.40
C ASP A 137 15.61 -17.19 -1.70
N SER A 138 14.71 -17.23 -2.68
CA SER A 138 14.79 -16.47 -3.94
C SER A 138 14.61 -14.96 -3.75
N GLY A 139 14.13 -14.51 -2.59
CA GLY A 139 13.74 -13.12 -2.32
C GLY A 139 12.29 -12.79 -2.66
N GLN A 140 11.50 -13.74 -3.18
CA GLN A 140 10.04 -13.59 -3.28
C GLN A 140 9.43 -13.45 -1.90
N ALA A 141 8.39 -12.63 -1.80
CA ALA A 141 7.68 -12.37 -0.55
C ALA A 141 6.22 -12.84 -0.67
N MET A 142 5.72 -13.45 0.40
CA MET A 142 4.32 -13.74 0.61
C MET A 142 3.79 -12.83 1.71
N LEU A 143 2.73 -12.10 1.42
CA LEU A 143 1.98 -11.31 2.40
C LEU A 143 0.61 -11.95 2.59
N ILE A 144 0.32 -12.32 3.83
CA ILE A 144 -0.98 -12.84 4.26
C ILE A 144 -1.61 -11.78 5.15
N GLU A 145 -2.86 -11.42 4.87
CA GLU A 145 -3.63 -10.47 5.68
C GLU A 145 -4.99 -11.06 6.02
N TRP A 146 -5.44 -10.86 7.25
CA TRP A 146 -6.70 -11.35 7.74
C TRP A 146 -7.47 -10.26 8.47
N GLN A 147 -8.76 -10.13 8.14
CA GLN A 147 -9.70 -9.27 8.87
C GLN A 147 -11.10 -9.87 8.76
N ASN A 148 -11.80 -10.02 9.90
CA ASN A 148 -13.21 -10.43 9.96
C ASN A 148 -13.55 -11.72 9.18
N GLY A 149 -12.68 -12.72 9.25
CA GLY A 149 -12.90 -14.02 8.59
C GLY A 149 -12.46 -14.06 7.12
N GLU A 150 -12.08 -12.93 6.53
CA GLU A 150 -11.56 -12.86 5.17
C GLU A 150 -10.04 -12.89 5.19
N THR A 151 -9.45 -13.73 4.33
CA THR A 151 -8.00 -13.83 4.16
C THR A 151 -7.61 -13.36 2.76
N ILE A 152 -6.58 -12.52 2.67
CA ILE A 152 -5.98 -12.10 1.41
C ILE A 152 -4.56 -12.63 1.36
N PHE A 153 -4.26 -13.37 0.30
CA PHE A 153 -2.91 -13.84 -0.01
C PHE A 153 -2.31 -13.07 -1.15
N ARG A 154 -1.06 -12.69 -1.00
CA ARG A 154 -0.30 -11.94 -1.99
C ARG A 154 1.09 -12.52 -2.16
N ILE A 155 1.52 -12.67 -3.41
CA ILE A 155 2.89 -13.06 -3.77
C ILE A 155 3.51 -11.94 -4.58
N GLY A 156 4.77 -11.61 -4.30
CA GLY A 156 5.43 -10.48 -4.90
C GLY A 156 6.92 -10.49 -4.71
N THR A 157 7.55 -9.39 -5.10
CA THR A 157 8.99 -9.19 -4.97
C THR A 157 9.28 -7.79 -4.48
N GLN A 158 10.45 -7.61 -3.88
CA GLN A 158 10.93 -6.29 -3.54
C GLN A 158 11.18 -5.49 -4.83
N VAL A 159 10.64 -4.29 -4.91
CA VAL A 159 10.92 -3.32 -5.96
C VAL A 159 11.72 -2.20 -5.34
N LYS A 160 12.79 -1.77 -6.01
CA LYS A 160 13.59 -0.65 -5.49
C LYS A 160 12.88 0.68 -5.74
N PRO A 161 12.84 1.61 -4.76
CA PRO A 161 12.19 2.91 -4.94
C PRO A 161 12.68 3.67 -6.19
N GLU A 162 13.96 3.57 -6.54
CA GLU A 162 14.53 4.21 -7.73
C GLU A 162 13.99 3.68 -9.07
N HIS A 163 13.35 2.51 -9.08
CA HIS A 163 12.70 1.95 -10.27
C HIS A 163 11.23 2.36 -10.38
N ILE A 164 10.72 3.14 -9.42
CA ILE A 164 9.33 3.59 -9.40
C ILE A 164 9.29 5.06 -9.79
N THR A 165 8.56 5.37 -10.86
CA THR A 165 8.28 6.75 -11.27
C THR A 165 6.86 7.12 -10.88
N ILE A 166 6.67 8.35 -10.38
CA ILE A 166 5.37 8.82 -9.89
C ILE A 166 4.91 10.00 -10.74
N TYR A 167 3.66 9.95 -11.19
CA TYR A 167 2.98 11.07 -11.82
C TYR A 167 1.78 11.47 -10.98
N ALA A 168 1.83 12.68 -10.43
CA ALA A 168 0.74 13.21 -9.61
C ALA A 168 -0.50 13.43 -10.48
N ALA A 169 -1.65 12.99 -9.99
CA ALA A 169 -2.94 13.43 -10.53
C ALA A 169 -3.10 14.94 -10.32
N SER A 170 -3.69 15.60 -11.32
CA SER A 170 -4.01 17.03 -11.30
C SER A 170 -5.18 17.37 -10.38
#